data_AF-A0A6V2AKN7-F1
#
_entry.id   AF-A0A6V2AKN7-F1
#
_cell.length_a   1.000
_cell.length_b   1.000
_cell.length_c   1.000
_cell.angle_alpha   90.00
_cell.angle_beta   90.00
_cell.angle_gamma   90.00
#
_symmetry.space_group_name_H-M   'P 1'
#
loop_
_entity.id
_entity.type
_entity.pdbx_description
1 polymer ?
#
loop_
_entity_poly.entity_id
_entity_poly.type
_entity_poly.pdbx_seq_one_letter_code
_entity_poly.pdbx_strand_id
1 'polypeptide(L)'
;RITIMGHKHSKEKKNKKEGKEMDAPKGEEAAKQEVVKYPIVGPESIMKKKAHGTSETPVQDNLRWGCDFETADRICNKNRHYAEHSGYFKQKAEFLKECEEAGKAGKTIKFYDSNTGKP
;
A
#
# COMPACT_ATOMS: atom_id res chain seq x y z
N ARG A 1 -27.13 15.58 64.81
CA ARG A 1 -26.43 14.51 65.54
C ARG A 1 -25.07 14.31 64.87
N ILE A 2 -24.02 14.29 65.70
CA ILE A 2 -22.58 14.31 65.44
C ILE A 2 -22.11 13.05 64.67
N THR A 3 -21.09 13.15 63.80
CA THR A 3 -19.81 12.39 63.88
C THR A 3 -18.83 12.80 62.75
N ILE A 4 -17.56 12.85 63.14
CA ILE A 4 -16.37 13.39 62.49
C ILE A 4 -15.47 12.20 62.06
N MET A 5 -14.48 12.46 61.21
CA MET A 5 -13.23 11.68 60.97
C MET A 5 -13.29 10.67 59.80
N GLY A 6 -12.30 10.58 58.92
CA GLY A 6 -10.91 10.98 59.08
C GLY A 6 -10.13 11.17 57.77
N HIS A 7 -9.12 12.03 57.90
CA HIS A 7 -7.98 12.12 57.01
C HIS A 7 -7.11 10.86 57.15
N LYS A 8 -6.59 10.34 56.02
CA LYS A 8 -5.29 9.66 55.99
C LYS A 8 -4.46 10.17 54.81
N HIS A 9 -3.39 10.86 55.16
CA HIS A 9 -2.19 11.10 54.33
C HIS A 9 -1.45 9.78 54.09
N SER A 10 -0.91 9.56 52.87
CA SER A 10 0.47 9.08 52.72
C SER A 10 0.94 8.93 51.28
N LYS A 11 2.02 9.68 51.00
CA LYS A 11 3.25 9.29 50.29
C LYS A 11 3.30 9.42 48.76
N GLU A 12 3.73 10.63 48.40
CA GLU A 12 4.74 10.95 47.39
C GLU A 12 5.92 9.94 47.37
N LYS A 13 6.28 9.46 46.17
CA LYS A 13 7.64 9.01 45.84
C LYS A 13 8.01 9.48 44.43
N LYS A 14 8.96 10.43 44.38
CA LYS A 14 9.81 10.76 43.22
C LYS A 14 10.82 9.62 42.97
N ASN A 15 11.14 9.36 41.71
CA ASN A 15 12.49 9.09 41.17
C ASN A 15 12.37 8.82 39.66
N LYS A 16 12.84 9.71 38.78
CA LYS A 16 14.22 9.98 38.31
C LYS A 16 14.62 9.08 37.12
N LYS A 17 14.69 9.76 35.95
CA LYS A 17 15.47 9.54 34.71
C LYS A 17 15.92 8.12 34.37
N GLU A 18 15.62 7.72 33.14
CA GLU A 18 16.64 7.32 32.16
C GLU A 18 16.03 7.39 30.76
N GLY A 19 16.74 8.05 29.83
CA GLY A 19 16.35 8.09 28.44
C GLY A 19 16.65 6.76 27.77
N LYS A 20 15.76 6.32 26.88
CA LYS A 20 16.09 5.29 25.91
C LYS A 20 15.31 5.54 24.62
N GLU A 21 16.09 5.91 23.62
CA GLU A 21 16.08 5.39 22.25
C GLU A 21 14.71 5.26 21.55
N MET A 22 14.64 5.99 20.46
CA MET A 22 13.52 6.10 19.54
C MET A 22 13.43 4.81 18.73
N ASP A 23 12.54 3.90 19.15
CA ASP A 23 12.18 2.72 18.37
C ASP A 23 10.94 3.00 17.49
N ALA A 24 11.08 2.67 16.21
CA ALA A 24 10.11 2.84 15.13
C ALA A 24 8.69 2.34 15.50
N PRO A 25 7.61 2.90 14.91
CA PRO A 25 6.24 2.46 15.20
C PRO A 25 6.08 0.99 14.83
N LYS A 26 5.99 0.17 15.87
CA LYS A 26 5.73 -1.27 15.83
C LYS A 26 4.33 -1.46 15.26
N GLY A 27 4.27 -2.15 14.11
CA GLY A 27 3.04 -2.40 13.36
C GLY A 27 1.92 -2.94 14.27
N GLU A 28 0.73 -2.42 14.03
CA GLU A 28 -0.51 -2.75 14.72
C GLU A 28 -0.76 -4.27 14.68
N GLU A 29 -1.10 -4.80 15.86
CA GLU A 29 -1.16 -6.21 16.23
C GLU A 29 -2.18 -6.98 15.37
N ALA A 30 -1.70 -7.89 14.52
CA ALA A 30 -2.53 -8.78 13.72
C ALA A 30 -3.30 -9.75 14.64
N ALA A 31 -4.62 -9.59 14.69
CA ALA A 31 -5.54 -10.47 15.40
C ALA A 31 -5.34 -11.94 14.97
N LYS A 32 -5.22 -12.83 15.97
CA LYS A 32 -5.07 -14.29 15.79
C LYS A 32 -6.25 -14.84 14.99
N GLN A 33 -6.00 -15.30 13.76
CA GLN A 33 -7.00 -15.94 12.92
C GLN A 33 -7.03 -17.45 13.19
N GLU A 34 -8.21 -17.99 13.48
CA GLU A 34 -8.44 -19.43 13.58
C GLU A 34 -8.25 -20.12 12.23
N VAL A 35 -7.79 -21.37 12.26
CA VAL A 35 -7.40 -22.13 11.06
C VAL A 35 -8.65 -22.54 10.27
N VAL A 36 -9.11 -21.67 9.38
CA VAL A 36 -10.27 -21.92 8.53
C VAL A 36 -9.88 -22.86 7.40
N LYS A 37 -10.55 -24.01 7.30
CA LYS A 37 -10.44 -24.93 6.14
C LYS A 37 -10.96 -24.18 4.90
N TYR A 38 -10.06 -23.91 3.96
CA TYR A 38 -10.30 -23.15 2.72
C TYR A 38 -11.55 -23.63 1.94
N PRO A 39 -12.19 -22.75 1.14
CA PRO A 39 -11.80 -21.37 0.81
C PRO A 39 -12.44 -20.30 1.70
N ILE A 40 -11.64 -19.30 2.07
CA ILE A 40 -12.11 -18.07 2.72
C ILE A 40 -12.82 -17.24 1.65
N VAL A 41 -14.12 -17.07 1.76
CA VAL A 41 -14.91 -16.22 0.84
C VAL A 41 -14.83 -14.78 1.34
N GLY A 42 -14.27 -13.90 0.51
CA GLY A 42 -14.21 -12.46 0.80
C GLY A 42 -15.60 -11.82 0.78
N PRO A 43 -15.86 -10.79 1.59
CA PRO A 43 -17.14 -10.10 1.61
C PRO A 43 -17.34 -9.27 0.33
N GLU A 44 -18.57 -9.20 -0.18
CA GLU A 44 -18.92 -8.44 -1.40
C GLU A 44 -18.51 -6.96 -1.38
N SER A 45 -18.30 -6.39 -0.18
CA SER A 45 -17.77 -5.04 0.00
C SER A 45 -16.43 -4.81 -0.69
N ILE A 46 -15.58 -5.83 -0.81
CA ILE A 46 -14.27 -5.71 -1.47
C ILE A 46 -14.38 -5.49 -2.99
N MET A 47 -15.49 -5.93 -3.58
CA MET A 47 -15.78 -5.83 -5.01
C MET A 47 -16.69 -4.65 -5.36
N LYS A 48 -16.88 -3.68 -4.46
CA LYS A 48 -17.65 -2.45 -4.76
C LYS A 48 -16.85 -1.50 -5.66
N LYS A 49 -17.56 -0.74 -6.49
CA LYS A 49 -16.95 0.37 -7.26
C LYS A 49 -16.42 1.42 -6.30
N LYS A 50 -15.19 1.87 -6.53
CA LYS A 50 -14.51 2.98 -5.83
C LYS A 50 -14.63 4.28 -6.65
N ALA A 51 -14.09 5.38 -6.14
CA ALA A 51 -14.23 6.72 -6.71
C ALA A 51 -13.87 6.81 -8.21
N HIS A 52 -12.80 6.14 -8.63
CA HIS A 52 -12.40 6.04 -10.03
C HIS A 52 -12.42 4.58 -10.51
N GLY A 53 -13.55 3.89 -10.39
CA GLY A 53 -13.72 2.51 -10.88
C GLY A 53 -13.35 1.47 -9.83
N THR A 54 -12.12 0.93 -9.86
CA THR A 54 -11.58 0.01 -8.84
C THR A 54 -10.53 0.67 -7.94
N SER A 55 -10.12 1.90 -8.26
CA SER A 55 -9.16 2.73 -7.50
C SER A 55 -9.78 4.07 -7.09
N GLU A 56 -9.05 4.84 -6.27
CA GLU A 56 -9.44 6.19 -5.83
C GLU A 56 -8.93 7.28 -6.79
N THR A 57 -7.82 7.02 -7.49
CA THR A 57 -7.14 8.00 -8.36
C THR A 57 -6.98 7.48 -9.80
N PRO A 58 -6.92 8.36 -10.81
CA PRO A 58 -6.50 7.99 -12.15
C PRO A 58 -5.01 7.61 -12.20
N VAL A 59 -4.57 7.05 -13.32
CA VAL A 59 -3.13 6.88 -13.61
C VAL A 59 -2.46 8.23 -13.81
N GLN A 60 -1.13 8.27 -13.73
CA GLN A 60 -0.33 9.48 -13.98
C GLN A 60 -0.35 9.86 -15.47
N ASP A 61 -0.34 11.17 -15.76
CA ASP A 61 -0.40 11.69 -17.14
C ASP A 61 0.85 11.36 -17.98
N ASN A 62 2.04 11.36 -17.37
CA ASN A 62 3.31 11.11 -18.05
C ASN A 62 3.89 9.74 -17.68
N LEU A 63 3.31 8.69 -18.29
CA LEU A 63 3.78 7.32 -18.07
C LEU A 63 5.12 7.06 -18.75
N ARG A 64 5.93 6.19 -18.12
CA ARG A 64 7.21 5.75 -18.67
C ARG A 64 7.03 5.07 -20.03
N TRP A 65 8.02 5.24 -20.89
CA TRP A 65 8.12 4.64 -22.23
C TRP A 65 7.00 5.04 -23.21
N GLY A 66 6.38 6.19 -22.99
CA GLY A 66 5.30 6.70 -23.86
C GLY A 66 4.09 5.78 -23.88
N CYS A 67 3.76 5.16 -22.75
CA CYS A 67 2.53 4.38 -22.60
C CYS A 67 1.30 5.28 -22.72
N ASP A 68 0.32 4.83 -23.50
CA ASP A 68 -0.97 5.49 -23.68
C ASP A 68 -1.76 5.57 -22.37
N PHE A 69 -2.15 6.79 -22.01
CA PHE A 69 -2.87 7.08 -20.77
C PHE A 69 -4.22 6.37 -20.72
N GLU A 70 -5.01 6.42 -21.79
CA GLU A 70 -6.37 5.86 -21.79
C GLU A 70 -6.35 4.35 -21.62
N THR A 71 -5.44 3.68 -22.31
CA THR A 71 -5.22 2.24 -22.20
C THR A 71 -4.76 1.88 -20.79
N ALA A 72 -3.81 2.63 -20.22
CA ALA A 72 -3.33 2.40 -18.86
C ALA A 72 -4.43 2.64 -17.81
N ASP A 73 -5.19 3.75 -17.90
CA ASP A 73 -6.27 4.07 -16.98
C ASP A 73 -7.37 3.00 -17.01
N ARG A 74 -7.75 2.56 -18.22
CA ARG A 74 -8.74 1.50 -18.38
C ARG A 74 -8.27 0.20 -17.71
N ILE A 75 -7.00 -0.17 -17.87
CA ILE A 75 -6.45 -1.42 -17.33
C ILE A 75 -6.31 -1.35 -15.81
N CYS A 76 -5.72 -0.28 -15.28
CA CYS A 76 -5.45 -0.12 -13.85
C CYS A 76 -6.75 0.12 -13.06
N ASN A 77 -7.70 0.87 -13.61
CA ASN A 77 -8.81 1.42 -12.84
C ASN A 77 -10.19 0.90 -13.23
N LYS A 78 -10.36 0.31 -14.42
CA LYS A 78 -11.71 -0.05 -14.91
C LYS A 78 -11.88 -1.54 -15.21
N ASN A 79 -10.80 -2.32 -15.18
CA ASN A 79 -10.82 -3.65 -15.76
C ASN A 79 -11.30 -4.75 -14.80
N ARG A 80 -12.31 -5.53 -15.23
CA ARG A 80 -12.62 -6.88 -14.73
C ARG A 80 -12.50 -7.97 -15.81
N HIS A 81 -12.39 -7.58 -17.08
CA HIS A 81 -12.34 -8.45 -18.24
C HIS A 81 -11.51 -7.79 -19.36
N TYR A 82 -10.46 -8.51 -19.81
CA TYR A 82 -9.49 -8.13 -20.85
C TYR A 82 -8.38 -7.16 -20.45
N ALA A 83 -7.13 -7.61 -20.52
CA ALA A 83 -5.97 -6.73 -20.47
C ALA A 83 -5.75 -6.00 -21.82
N GLU A 84 -4.69 -5.20 -21.91
CA GLU A 84 -4.18 -4.65 -23.17
C GLU A 84 -4.04 -5.71 -24.26
N HIS A 85 -4.01 -5.24 -25.52
CA HIS A 85 -3.79 -6.12 -26.65
C HIS A 85 -2.41 -6.80 -26.57
N SER A 86 -2.36 -8.05 -27.05
CA SER A 86 -1.10 -8.81 -27.04
C SER A 86 -0.01 -8.08 -27.80
N GLY A 87 1.19 -8.05 -27.22
CA GLY A 87 2.37 -7.45 -27.83
C GLY A 87 2.44 -5.92 -27.77
N TYR A 88 1.55 -5.23 -27.03
CA TYR A 88 1.63 -3.77 -26.87
C TYR A 88 3.01 -3.29 -26.39
N PHE A 89 3.59 -3.94 -25.39
CA PHE A 89 4.94 -3.61 -24.90
C PHE A 89 6.03 -3.70 -25.98
N LYS A 90 5.85 -4.55 -27.00
CA LYS A 90 6.83 -4.69 -28.11
C LYS A 90 6.83 -3.47 -29.03
N GLN A 91 5.79 -2.65 -28.97
CA GLN A 91 5.69 -1.40 -29.75
C GLN A 91 6.38 -0.24 -29.03
N LYS A 92 6.80 -0.42 -27.77
CA LYS A 92 7.49 0.61 -26.97
C LYS A 92 9.00 0.50 -27.15
N ALA A 93 9.52 1.21 -28.15
CA ALA A 93 10.94 1.19 -28.49
C ALA A 93 11.85 1.60 -27.33
N GLU A 94 11.44 2.61 -26.55
CA GLU A 94 12.18 3.07 -25.36
C GLU A 94 12.30 1.98 -24.29
N PHE A 95 11.22 1.24 -24.06
CA PHE A 95 11.20 0.12 -23.11
C PHE A 95 12.13 -1.00 -23.56
N LEU A 96 12.06 -1.40 -24.83
CA LEU A 96 12.89 -2.48 -25.36
C LEU A 96 14.38 -2.11 -25.31
N LYS A 97 14.71 -0.86 -25.61
CA LYS A 97 16.07 -0.34 -25.50
C LYS A 97 16.57 -0.38 -24.04
N GLU A 98 15.78 0.10 -23.09
CA GLU A 98 16.15 0.04 -21.66
C GLU A 98 16.34 -1.41 -21.20
N CYS A 99 15.48 -2.34 -21.63
CA CYS A 99 15.63 -3.78 -21.37
C CYS A 99 16.95 -4.34 -21.89
N GLU A 100 17.32 -4.02 -23.13
CA GLU A 100 18.56 -4.50 -23.74
C GLU A 100 19.79 -3.94 -23.01
N GLU A 101 19.79 -2.64 -22.72
CA GLU A 101 20.88 -1.97 -22.00
C GLU A 101 21.03 -2.48 -20.57
N ALA A 102 19.91 -2.66 -19.86
CA ALA A 102 19.91 -3.22 -18.51
C ALA A 102 20.40 -4.68 -18.50
N GLY A 103 19.97 -5.49 -19.47
CA GLY A 103 20.43 -6.87 -19.63
C GLY A 103 21.94 -6.96 -19.89
N LYS A 104 22.48 -6.14 -20.80
CA LYS A 104 23.93 -6.08 -21.08
C LYS A 104 24.74 -5.63 -19.87
N ALA A 105 24.22 -4.69 -19.09
CA ALA A 105 24.88 -4.14 -17.92
C ALA A 105 24.67 -4.96 -16.63
N GLY A 106 23.87 -6.03 -16.67
CA GLY A 106 23.48 -6.79 -15.47
C GLY A 106 22.69 -5.96 -14.46
N LYS A 107 21.95 -4.95 -14.91
CA LYS A 107 21.17 -4.02 -14.07
C LYS A 107 19.71 -4.42 -14.01
N THR A 108 19.05 -4.11 -12.90
CA THR A 108 17.60 -4.28 -12.74
C THR A 108 16.86 -3.03 -13.17
N ILE A 109 15.78 -3.20 -13.94
CA ILE A 109 14.84 -2.12 -14.23
C ILE A 109 13.84 -2.02 -13.08
N LYS A 110 13.71 -0.81 -12.52
CA LYS A 110 12.76 -0.52 -11.45
C LYS A 110 11.45 -0.02 -12.06
N PHE A 111 10.37 -0.75 -11.78
CA PHE A 111 9.02 -0.37 -12.18
C PHE A 111 8.40 0.51 -11.09
N TYR A 112 7.38 1.27 -11.47
CA TYR A 112 6.63 2.13 -10.57
C TYR A 112 5.14 1.90 -10.81
N ASP A 113 4.36 2.00 -9.74
CA ASP A 113 2.90 1.93 -9.82
C ASP A 113 2.35 3.11 -10.64
N SER A 114 1.46 2.83 -11.59
CA SER A 114 0.94 3.85 -12.52
C SER A 114 -0.03 4.83 -11.86
N ASN A 115 -0.64 4.47 -10.73
CA ASN A 115 -1.56 5.34 -10.00
C ASN A 115 -0.84 6.21 -8.96
N THR A 116 0.16 5.67 -8.27
CA THR A 116 0.83 6.35 -7.14
C THR A 116 2.27 6.79 -7.44
N GLY A 117 2.91 6.25 -8.47
CA GLY A 117 4.31 6.50 -8.81
C GLY A 117 5.31 5.88 -7.85
N LYS A 118 4.85 5.00 -6.95
CA LYS A 118 5.69 4.38 -5.94
C LYS A 118 6.46 3.18 -6.53
N PRO A 119 7.70 2.92 -6.06
CA PRO A 119 8.48 1.72 -6.34
C PRO A 119 7.76 0.39 -6.19
#